data_AF-A0A0F9NZ69-F1
#
_entry.id   AF-A0A0F9NZ69-F1
#
_cell.length_a   1.000
_cell.length_b   1.000
_cell.length_c   1.000
_cell.angle_alpha   90.00
_cell.angle_beta   90.00
_cell.angle_gamma   90.00
#
_symmetry.space_group_name_H-M   'P 1'
#
loop_
_entity.id
_entity.type
_entity.pdbx_description
1 polymer ?
#
loop_
_entity_poly.entity_id
_entity_poly.type
_entity_poly.pdbx_seq_one_letter_code
_entity_poly.pdbx_strand_id
1 'polypeptide(L)'
;AKIELSTTLSTTINLPYISQKEGNPLHLTMELTRAKLESLIEPTLRRLEPIMRRAVSDAKIPVIEVDKVILVGGPTRMPSVQERFKNFFGKEPDHSVDPMECVAIGASIQAGIIAGDVDDILLLDVTPLSLGVETLGGVSTRLIERNTTIPTEKSQIFSTAADNQPAVTINVLQGERAMAKDNIPLGMFSLTGIPPAQRGIPQIEVKFSIDADGIVHVNAKDMGTGKETGITVTGAQGLTAEEIAEKVNIASEFEEEDKKLKEEVEIKNSADSMIYQTRKLMEENKDKIEENEKAEIEAALASLEEDIKSEDTSRIKLGIENLQKSMHSFSERIYQTQAQDQVYQQAADQAQRAASGMGDMPPGGMGGAPPGGMGGTGAGGASYKKDSDKEEDKKKKVVDVDWDED
;
A
#
# COMPACT_ATOMS: atom_id res chain seq x y z
N ALA A 1 16.40 -18.20 4.02
CA ALA A 1 17.53 -18.02 4.97
C ALA A 1 17.27 -17.02 6.11
N LYS A 2 17.49 -15.70 5.97
CA LYS A 2 17.37 -14.72 7.08
C LYS A 2 16.02 -14.77 7.81
N ILE A 3 14.93 -14.76 7.05
CA ILE A 3 13.56 -14.78 7.58
C ILE A 3 13.28 -16.12 8.29
N GLU A 4 13.62 -17.25 7.65
CA GLU A 4 13.47 -18.59 8.26
C GLU A 4 14.24 -18.72 9.58
N LEU A 5 15.46 -18.18 9.67
CA LEU A 5 16.25 -18.22 10.90
C LEU A 5 15.65 -17.41 12.06
N SER A 6 14.59 -16.62 11.80
CA SER A 6 13.82 -15.99 12.87
C SER A 6 12.91 -16.99 13.60
N THR A 7 12.58 -18.13 12.97
CA THR A 7 11.78 -19.21 13.58
C THR A 7 12.58 -20.50 13.77
N THR A 8 13.49 -20.84 12.86
CA THR A 8 14.34 -22.05 12.93
C THR A 8 15.76 -21.76 13.42
N LEU A 9 16.46 -22.78 13.91
CA LEU A 9 17.85 -22.67 14.39
C LEU A 9 18.89 -22.80 13.27
N SER A 10 18.56 -23.47 12.18
CA SER A 10 19.37 -23.56 10.97
C SER A 10 18.49 -23.57 9.72
N THR A 11 19.12 -23.28 8.58
CA THR A 11 18.51 -23.35 7.24
C THR A 11 19.59 -23.65 6.21
N THR A 12 19.21 -24.26 5.09
CA THR A 12 20.11 -24.55 3.98
C THR A 12 19.86 -23.56 2.86
N ILE A 13 20.89 -22.78 2.50
CA ILE A 13 20.90 -21.98 1.29
C ILE A 13 21.25 -22.92 0.14
N ASN A 14 20.28 -23.17 -0.74
CA ASN A 14 20.43 -24.01 -1.91
C ASN A 14 20.14 -23.20 -3.18
N LEU A 15 21.19 -22.87 -3.94
CA LEU A 15 21.12 -22.10 -5.18
C LEU A 15 21.74 -22.94 -6.31
N PRO A 16 20.94 -23.76 -7.01
CA PRO A 16 21.43 -24.55 -8.12
C PRO A 16 21.74 -23.66 -9.34
N TYR A 17 22.74 -24.04 -10.14
CA TYR A 17 23.13 -23.32 -11.37
C TYR A 17 23.45 -21.84 -11.14
N ILE A 18 23.98 -21.49 -9.96
CA ILE A 18 24.29 -20.10 -9.61
C ILE A 18 25.38 -19.49 -10.50
N SER A 19 26.26 -20.32 -11.05
CA SER A 19 27.33 -19.88 -11.94
C SER A 19 27.84 -21.04 -12.81
N GLN A 20 28.85 -20.77 -13.63
CA GLN A 20 29.56 -21.79 -14.40
C GLN A 20 31.08 -21.58 -14.27
N LYS A 21 31.84 -22.68 -14.27
CA LYS A 21 33.29 -22.64 -14.35
C LYS A 21 33.75 -23.67 -15.37
N GLU A 22 34.49 -23.21 -16.39
CA GLU A 22 35.00 -24.05 -17.48
C GLU A 22 33.89 -24.85 -18.20
N GLY A 23 32.72 -24.22 -18.37
CA GLY A 23 31.55 -24.84 -19.00
C GLY A 23 30.74 -25.78 -18.11
N ASN A 24 31.18 -26.05 -16.87
CA ASN A 24 30.43 -26.87 -15.91
C ASN A 24 29.54 -26.00 -15.02
N PRO A 25 28.26 -26.39 -14.80
CA PRO A 25 27.38 -25.68 -13.88
C PRO A 25 27.85 -25.80 -12.42
N LEU A 26 27.80 -24.69 -11.69
CA LEU A 26 28.09 -24.61 -10.27
C LEU A 26 26.80 -24.46 -9.47
N HIS A 27 26.73 -25.19 -8.37
CA HIS A 27 25.64 -25.13 -7.39
C HIS A 27 26.20 -24.64 -6.06
N LEU A 28 25.43 -23.84 -5.33
CA LEU A 28 25.76 -23.46 -3.96
C LEU A 28 24.82 -24.18 -3.00
N THR A 29 25.36 -25.05 -2.16
CA THR A 29 24.62 -25.63 -1.04
C THR A 29 25.41 -25.35 0.23
N MET A 30 24.88 -24.51 1.11
CA MET A 30 25.50 -24.19 2.39
C MET A 30 24.47 -24.20 3.52
N GLU A 31 24.86 -24.71 4.68
CA GLU A 31 24.06 -24.57 5.90
C GLU A 31 24.41 -23.25 6.60
N LEU A 32 23.38 -22.52 7.04
CA LEU A 32 23.52 -21.32 7.84
C LEU A 32 22.74 -21.51 9.14
N THR A 33 23.42 -21.33 10.28
CA THR A 33 22.78 -21.36 11.60
C THR A 33 22.36 -19.96 12.04
N ARG A 34 21.36 -19.89 12.93
CA ARG A 34 20.92 -18.63 13.57
C ARG A 34 22.09 -17.96 14.30
N ALA A 35 22.85 -18.72 15.07
CA ALA A 35 24.03 -18.22 15.77
C ALA A 35 25.05 -17.58 14.81
N LYS A 36 25.26 -18.18 13.63
CA LYS A 36 26.14 -17.58 12.61
C LYS A 36 25.57 -16.27 12.08
N LEU A 37 24.28 -16.24 11.73
CA LEU A 37 23.62 -15.00 11.29
C LEU A 37 23.74 -13.90 12.35
N GLU A 38 23.44 -14.20 13.61
CA GLU A 38 23.51 -13.27 14.74
C GLU A 38 24.94 -12.73 14.93
N SER A 39 25.96 -13.59 14.82
CA SER A 39 27.37 -13.15 14.86
C SER A 39 27.73 -12.17 13.74
N LEU A 40 27.14 -12.33 12.55
CA LEU A 40 27.39 -11.45 11.41
C LEU A 40 26.73 -10.08 11.58
N ILE A 41 25.59 -10.01 12.26
CA ILE A 41 24.84 -8.76 12.46
C ILE A 41 25.10 -8.08 13.80
N GLU A 42 25.84 -8.71 14.72
CA GLU A 42 26.16 -8.13 16.04
C GLU A 42 26.72 -6.70 15.97
N PRO A 43 27.60 -6.31 15.01
CA PRO A 43 28.00 -4.91 14.85
C PRO A 43 26.82 -3.96 14.61
N THR A 44 25.79 -4.41 13.88
CA THR A 44 24.55 -3.65 13.65
C THR A 44 23.68 -3.59 14.90
N LEU A 45 23.52 -4.70 15.62
CA LEU A 45 22.75 -4.75 16.87
C LEU A 45 23.36 -3.86 17.96
N ARG A 46 24.69 -3.79 18.05
CA ARG A 46 25.39 -2.89 19.00
C ARG A 46 25.08 -1.41 18.78
N ARG A 47 24.69 -1.01 17.57
CA ARG A 47 24.32 0.38 17.26
C ARG A 47 22.98 0.78 17.90
N LEU A 48 22.14 -0.18 18.31
CA LEU A 48 20.82 0.09 18.92
C LEU A 48 20.95 0.70 20.32
N GLU A 49 21.90 0.19 21.12
CA GLU A 49 22.05 0.58 22.52
C GLU A 49 22.25 2.09 22.76
N PRO A 50 23.19 2.79 22.10
CA PRO A 50 23.34 4.23 22.29
C PRO A 50 22.10 5.03 21.85
N ILE A 51 21.33 4.52 20.89
CA ILE A 51 20.09 5.16 20.42
C ILE A 51 19.00 5.02 21.48
N MET A 52 18.79 3.81 22.02
CA MET A 52 17.82 3.57 23.09
C MET A 52 18.15 4.39 24.34
N ARG A 53 19.43 4.44 24.74
CA ARG A 53 19.90 5.26 25.88
C ARG A 53 19.64 6.75 25.65
N ARG A 54 19.89 7.25 24.43
CA ARG A 54 19.64 8.65 24.08
C ARG A 54 18.15 8.99 24.13
N ALA A 55 17.29 8.14 23.56
CA ALA A 55 15.85 8.37 23.55
C ALA A 55 15.28 8.47 24.97
N VAL A 56 15.64 7.52 25.86
CA VAL A 56 15.22 7.54 27.27
C VAL A 56 15.77 8.76 28.01
N SER A 57 17.04 9.10 27.78
CA SER A 57 17.67 10.28 28.38
C SER A 57 17.00 11.59 27.96
N ASP A 58 16.63 11.70 26.68
CA ASP A 58 15.98 12.90 26.13
C ASP A 58 14.54 13.04 26.65
N ALA A 59 13.83 11.92 26.81
CA ALA A 59 12.52 11.87 27.45
C ALA A 59 12.56 12.16 28.96
N LYS A 60 13.75 12.14 29.58
CA LYS A 60 13.96 12.35 31.02
C LYS A 60 13.16 11.40 31.93
N ILE A 61 12.85 10.21 31.41
CA ILE A 61 12.20 9.14 32.17
C ILE A 61 13.24 8.05 32.48
N PRO A 62 13.18 7.39 33.63
CA PRO A 62 13.96 6.19 33.86
C PRO A 62 13.41 5.02 33.03
N VAL A 63 14.29 4.10 32.62
CA VAL A 63 13.93 2.94 31.79
C VAL A 63 12.78 2.12 32.41
N ILE A 64 12.73 2.03 33.74
CA ILE A 64 11.72 1.25 34.48
C ILE A 64 10.31 1.82 34.37
N GLU A 65 10.17 3.11 34.06
CA GLU A 65 8.86 3.78 33.90
C GLU A 65 8.26 3.53 32.50
N VAL A 66 8.99 2.92 31.57
CA VAL A 66 8.43 2.53 30.27
C VAL A 66 7.45 1.38 30.48
N ASP A 67 6.15 1.62 30.28
CA ASP A 67 5.10 0.62 30.54
C ASP A 67 5.11 -0.55 29.55
N LYS A 68 5.25 -0.23 28.26
CA LYS A 68 5.17 -1.18 27.15
C LYS A 68 6.29 -0.94 26.14
N VAL A 69 6.78 -2.02 25.53
CA VAL A 69 7.75 -1.96 24.43
C VAL A 69 7.06 -2.48 23.17
N ILE A 70 6.70 -1.60 22.24
CA ILE A 70 6.06 -2.01 20.99
C ILE A 70 7.14 -2.05 19.91
N LEU A 71 7.29 -3.22 19.25
CA LEU A 71 8.24 -3.39 18.17
C LEU A 71 7.51 -3.33 16.82
N VAL A 72 7.99 -2.47 15.91
CA VAL A 72 7.36 -2.23 14.61
C VAL A 72 8.36 -2.53 13.48
N GLY A 73 7.88 -3.15 12.41
CA GLY A 73 8.66 -3.51 11.22
C GLY A 73 9.16 -4.96 11.23
N GLY A 74 9.18 -5.59 10.05
CA GLY A 74 9.52 -7.00 9.88
C GLY A 74 10.84 -7.48 10.51
N PRO A 75 11.95 -6.70 10.47
CA PRO A 75 13.21 -7.10 11.11
C PRO A 75 13.12 -7.31 12.64
N THR A 76 12.13 -6.72 13.31
CA THR A 76 11.93 -6.90 14.76
C THR A 76 11.43 -8.29 15.15
N ARG A 77 11.04 -9.12 14.18
CA ARG A 77 10.70 -10.53 14.40
C ARG A 77 11.92 -11.41 14.71
N MET A 78 13.13 -10.88 14.55
CA MET A 78 14.36 -11.60 14.85
C MET A 78 14.57 -11.75 16.37
N PRO A 79 14.84 -12.97 16.89
CA PRO A 79 15.00 -13.20 18.33
C PRO A 79 16.07 -12.31 19.00
N SER A 80 17.25 -12.17 18.39
CA SER A 80 18.32 -11.32 18.91
C SER A 80 17.97 -9.83 18.98
N VAL A 81 17.09 -9.34 18.10
CA VAL A 81 16.57 -7.96 18.18
C VAL A 81 15.65 -7.84 19.40
N GLN A 82 14.66 -8.73 19.52
CA GLN A 82 13.71 -8.72 20.65
C GLN A 82 14.43 -8.84 21.99
N GLU A 83 15.40 -9.73 22.08
CA GLU A 83 16.22 -9.93 23.27
C GLU A 83 17.00 -8.66 23.64
N ARG A 84 17.52 -7.91 22.66
CA ARG A 84 18.22 -6.64 22.93
C ARG A 84 17.31 -5.60 23.58
N PHE A 85 16.09 -5.45 23.07
CA PHE A 85 15.10 -4.54 23.64
C PHE A 85 14.62 -5.03 25.01
N LYS A 86 14.34 -6.33 25.16
CA LYS A 86 13.96 -6.94 26.43
C LYS A 86 15.04 -6.74 27.50
N ASN A 87 16.30 -6.99 27.18
CA ASN A 87 17.41 -6.81 28.12
C ASN A 87 17.63 -5.35 28.50
N PHE A 88 17.37 -4.42 27.57
CA PHE A 88 17.50 -2.99 27.84
C PHE A 88 16.36 -2.46 28.72
N PHE A 89 15.11 -2.76 28.36
CA PHE A 89 13.91 -2.25 29.05
C PHE A 89 13.46 -3.10 30.24
N GLY A 90 13.98 -4.33 30.38
CA GLY A 90 13.55 -5.28 31.42
C GLY A 90 12.12 -5.80 31.23
N LYS A 91 11.54 -5.64 30.03
CA LYS A 91 10.15 -5.97 29.72
C LYS A 91 10.05 -6.72 28.40
N GLU A 92 9.09 -7.64 28.32
CA GLU A 92 8.77 -8.31 27.06
C GLU A 92 8.17 -7.32 26.07
N PRO A 93 8.54 -7.42 24.77
CA PRO A 93 7.82 -6.72 23.72
C PRO A 93 6.32 -7.04 23.73
N ASP A 94 5.50 -6.01 23.57
CA ASP A 94 4.06 -6.14 23.40
C ASP A 94 3.76 -6.56 21.95
N HIS A 95 2.94 -7.60 21.81
CA HIS A 95 2.52 -8.18 20.54
C HIS A 95 1.03 -7.95 20.24
N SER A 96 0.38 -7.02 20.96
CA SER A 96 -1.03 -6.67 20.73
C SER A 96 -1.29 -5.95 19.41
N VAL A 97 -0.23 -5.59 18.68
CA VAL A 97 -0.27 -4.81 17.44
C VAL A 97 0.54 -5.54 16.38
N ASP A 98 0.02 -5.64 15.15
CA ASP A 98 0.79 -6.23 14.05
C ASP A 98 1.91 -5.29 13.60
N PRO A 99 3.20 -5.70 13.72
CA PRO A 99 4.34 -4.86 13.34
C PRO A 99 4.41 -4.52 11.84
N MET A 100 3.64 -5.20 10.98
CA MET A 100 3.65 -4.99 9.53
C MET A 100 2.56 -4.01 9.06
N GLU A 101 1.47 -3.89 9.82
CA GLU A 101 0.27 -3.14 9.39
C GLU A 101 0.02 -1.89 10.24
N CYS A 102 0.53 -1.83 11.47
CA CYS A 102 0.17 -0.79 12.42
C CYS A 102 0.49 0.62 11.97
N VAL A 103 1.53 0.81 11.14
CA VAL A 103 1.87 2.11 10.56
C VAL A 103 0.80 2.56 9.57
N ALA A 104 0.34 1.66 8.70
CA ALA A 104 -0.72 1.96 7.74
C ALA A 104 -2.06 2.23 8.44
N ILE A 105 -2.37 1.46 9.48
CA ILE A 105 -3.55 1.68 10.33
C ILE A 105 -3.45 3.02 11.06
N GLY A 106 -2.29 3.36 11.61
CA GLY A 106 -2.07 4.67 12.23
C GLY A 106 -2.26 5.82 11.25
N ALA A 107 -1.77 5.66 10.01
CA ALA A 107 -1.95 6.65 8.96
C ALA A 107 -3.43 6.82 8.54
N SER A 108 -4.21 5.74 8.49
CA SER A 108 -5.64 5.84 8.17
C SER A 108 -6.44 6.50 9.29
N ILE A 109 -6.08 6.25 10.56
CA ILE A 109 -6.65 6.97 11.71
C ILE A 109 -6.32 8.47 11.62
N GLN A 110 -5.07 8.81 11.29
CA GLN A 110 -4.66 10.20 11.11
C GLN A 110 -5.45 10.89 9.99
N ALA A 111 -5.69 10.18 8.87
CA ALA A 111 -6.53 10.70 7.79
C ALA A 111 -7.99 10.92 8.25
N GLY A 112 -8.55 10.02 9.05
CA GLY A 112 -9.88 10.19 9.66
C GLY A 112 -9.97 11.39 10.59
N ILE A 113 -8.93 11.67 11.38
CA ILE A 113 -8.85 12.87 12.23
C ILE A 113 -8.84 14.14 11.36
N ILE A 114 -8.04 14.16 10.28
CA ILE A 114 -7.97 15.32 9.36
C ILE A 114 -9.30 15.53 8.63
N ALA A 115 -10.00 14.44 8.27
CA ALA A 115 -11.31 14.49 7.64
C ALA A 115 -12.45 14.91 8.60
N GLY A 116 -12.20 14.85 9.92
CA GLY A 116 -13.20 15.10 10.95
C GLY A 116 -14.13 13.90 11.23
N ASP A 117 -13.77 12.71 10.77
CA ASP A 117 -14.53 11.46 11.02
C ASP A 117 -14.19 10.84 12.38
N VAL A 118 -13.08 11.27 13.01
CA VAL A 118 -12.59 10.79 14.30
C VAL A 118 -12.42 11.97 15.26
N ASP A 119 -13.26 12.01 16.29
CA ASP A 119 -13.21 12.99 17.36
C ASP A 119 -12.32 12.53 18.54
N ASP A 120 -11.96 13.46 19.42
CA ASP A 120 -11.31 13.21 20.73
C ASP A 120 -9.89 12.61 20.72
N ILE A 121 -9.13 12.75 19.62
CA ILE A 121 -7.70 12.40 19.57
C ILE A 121 -6.87 13.66 19.28
N LEU A 122 -5.99 14.02 20.22
CA LEU A 122 -4.97 15.06 20.02
C LEU A 122 -3.60 14.41 19.92
N LEU A 123 -2.95 14.56 18.77
CA LEU A 123 -1.57 14.13 18.54
C LEU A 123 -0.64 15.35 18.61
N LEU A 124 0.40 15.24 19.43
CA LEU A 124 1.47 16.23 19.54
C LEU A 124 2.78 15.53 19.20
N ASP A 125 3.32 15.82 18.03
CA ASP A 125 4.61 15.27 17.60
C ASP A 125 5.76 16.23 17.92
N VAL A 126 7.00 15.82 17.65
CA VAL A 126 8.21 16.60 17.90
C VAL A 126 9.14 16.60 16.70
N THR A 127 9.96 17.64 16.55
CA THR A 127 11.05 17.63 15.54
C THR A 127 12.22 16.76 15.99
N PRO A 128 12.74 15.82 15.16
CA PRO A 128 13.74 14.84 15.61
C PRO A 128 15.17 15.38 15.71
N LEU A 129 15.45 16.53 15.08
CA LEU A 129 16.79 17.13 15.03
C LEU A 129 16.69 18.64 15.24
N SER A 130 17.71 19.22 15.86
CA SER A 130 17.77 20.66 16.05
C SER A 130 17.89 21.37 14.71
N LEU A 131 17.18 22.49 14.56
CA LEU A 131 17.23 23.37 13.42
C LEU A 131 17.96 24.65 13.80
N GLY A 132 18.83 25.11 12.91
CA GLY A 132 19.65 26.27 13.16
C GLY A 132 20.17 26.92 11.90
N VAL A 133 20.99 27.94 12.11
CA VAL A 133 21.69 28.67 11.05
C VAL A 133 23.19 28.65 11.26
N GLU A 134 23.93 28.72 10.16
CA GLU A 134 25.35 29.03 10.22
C GLU A 134 25.58 30.48 10.64
N THR A 135 26.49 30.68 11.58
CA THR A 135 26.92 31.98 12.07
C THR A 135 28.42 32.17 11.83
N LEU A 136 28.92 33.41 12.05
CA LEU A 136 30.32 33.74 11.87
C LEU A 136 31.25 32.72 12.55
N GLY A 137 32.27 32.26 11.82
CA GLY A 137 33.20 31.24 12.31
C GLY A 137 32.77 29.80 12.00
N GLY A 138 31.72 29.62 11.19
CA GLY A 138 31.23 28.29 10.78
C GLY A 138 30.55 27.54 11.92
N VAL A 139 30.01 28.28 12.90
CA VAL A 139 29.34 27.72 14.08
C VAL A 139 27.86 27.54 13.76
N SER A 140 27.31 26.38 14.11
CA SER A 140 25.88 26.11 14.01
C SER A 140 25.17 26.65 15.25
N THR A 141 24.38 27.70 15.07
CA THR A 141 23.54 28.28 16.13
C THR A 141 22.14 27.72 15.98
N ARG A 142 21.66 27.01 17.01
CA ARG A 142 20.35 26.36 17.03
C ARG A 142 19.28 27.35 17.46
N LEU A 143 18.13 27.31 16.80
CA LEU A 143 16.95 28.10 17.15
C LEU A 143 15.83 27.22 17.70
N ILE A 144 15.65 26.04 17.11
CA ILE A 144 14.70 25.03 17.59
C ILE A 144 15.51 23.79 17.96
N GLU A 145 15.48 23.39 19.22
CA GLU A 145 16.18 22.19 19.69
C GLU A 145 15.41 20.93 19.27
N ARG A 146 16.12 19.81 19.13
CA ARG A 146 15.48 18.51 18.91
C ARG A 146 14.49 18.18 20.03
N ASN A 147 13.49 17.37 19.70
CA ASN A 147 12.37 17.00 20.56
C ASN A 147 11.49 18.19 20.99
N THR A 148 11.58 19.34 20.32
CA THR A 148 10.60 20.42 20.49
C THR A 148 9.28 20.01 19.85
N THR A 149 8.18 20.15 20.59
CA THR A 149 6.82 19.87 20.11
C THR A 149 6.46 20.72 18.90
N ILE A 150 5.83 20.11 17.90
CA ILE A 150 5.34 20.78 16.69
C ILE A 150 3.80 20.80 16.68
N PRO A 151 3.17 21.83 16.09
CA PRO A 151 3.78 22.99 15.42
C PRO A 151 4.45 23.98 16.40
N THR A 152 5.52 24.65 15.96
CA THR A 152 6.25 25.63 16.79
C THR A 152 6.89 26.73 15.95
N GLU A 153 7.07 27.91 16.55
CA GLU A 153 7.80 29.02 15.94
C GLU A 153 8.86 29.59 16.90
N LYS A 154 10.02 29.95 16.35
CA LYS A 154 11.10 30.66 17.05
C LYS A 154 11.71 31.71 16.14
N SER A 155 11.93 32.90 16.64
CA SER A 155 12.72 33.92 15.95
C SER A 155 13.92 34.36 16.77
N GLN A 156 14.99 34.73 16.08
CA GLN A 156 16.19 35.29 16.68
C GLN A 156 16.75 36.38 15.78
N ILE A 157 17.22 37.47 16.40
CA ILE A 157 17.84 38.59 15.69
C ILE A 157 19.32 38.31 15.52
N PHE A 158 19.77 38.36 14.28
CA PHE A 158 21.17 38.33 13.86
C PHE A 158 21.58 39.69 13.29
N SER A 159 22.86 39.85 13.01
CA SER A 159 23.40 41.08 12.41
C SER A 159 24.48 40.75 11.38
N THR A 160 24.84 41.74 10.55
CA THR A 160 25.94 41.65 9.59
C THR A 160 27.28 41.31 10.24
N ALA A 161 28.06 40.51 9.53
CA ALA A 161 29.39 40.05 9.92
C ALA A 161 30.51 41.03 9.54
N ALA A 162 30.26 41.89 8.55
CA ALA A 162 31.21 42.86 8.01
C ALA A 162 30.57 44.25 7.81
N ASP A 163 31.41 45.28 7.78
CA ASP A 163 30.98 46.65 7.52
C ASP A 163 30.50 46.81 6.07
N ASN A 164 29.42 47.58 5.89
CA ASN A 164 28.81 47.87 4.60
C ASN A 164 28.41 46.61 3.80
N GLN A 165 28.07 45.53 4.49
CA GLN A 165 27.63 44.28 3.87
C GLN A 165 26.26 44.46 3.17
N PRO A 166 26.18 44.35 1.82
CA PRO A 166 24.95 44.65 1.08
C PRO A 166 23.92 43.50 1.10
N ALA A 167 24.34 42.30 1.51
CA ALA A 167 23.51 41.11 1.60
C ALA A 167 24.00 40.16 2.72
N VAL A 168 23.07 39.50 3.40
CA VAL A 168 23.37 38.46 4.40
C VAL A 168 22.87 37.12 3.90
N THR A 169 23.76 36.14 3.90
CA THR A 169 23.45 34.76 3.52
C THR A 169 23.11 33.96 4.76
N ILE A 170 21.91 33.38 4.78
CA ILE A 170 21.45 32.47 5.81
C ILE A 170 21.58 31.05 5.27
N ASN A 171 22.46 30.27 5.88
CA ASN A 171 22.60 28.84 5.62
C ASN A 171 21.85 28.07 6.71
N VAL A 172 20.79 27.37 6.32
CA VAL A 172 19.90 26.62 7.21
C VAL A 172 20.42 25.20 7.36
N LEU A 173 20.51 24.75 8.61
CA LEU A 173 21.15 23.49 8.98
C LEU A 173 20.24 22.67 9.89
N GLN A 174 20.36 21.36 9.78
CA GLN A 174 19.76 20.39 10.69
C GLN A 174 20.84 19.50 11.31
N GLY A 175 20.87 19.42 12.65
CA GLY A 175 21.77 18.51 13.35
C GLY A 175 22.26 18.98 14.72
N GLU A 176 23.04 18.11 15.36
CA GLU A 176 23.46 18.23 16.75
C GLU A 176 24.94 18.60 16.92
N ARG A 177 25.66 18.89 15.84
CA ARG A 177 27.09 19.23 15.88
C ARG A 177 27.26 20.73 16.06
N ALA A 178 28.34 21.14 16.73
CA ALA A 178 28.62 22.55 17.00
C ALA A 178 29.08 23.33 15.75
N MET A 179 29.70 22.64 14.79
CA MET A 179 30.20 23.24 13.55
C MET A 179 29.23 22.99 12.41
N ALA A 180 28.98 24.02 11.58
CA ALA A 180 28.06 23.98 10.46
C ALA A 180 28.38 22.87 9.45
N LYS A 181 29.67 22.71 9.12
CA LYS A 181 30.18 21.69 8.18
C LYS A 181 29.89 20.23 8.58
N ASP A 182 29.61 19.99 9.86
CA ASP A 182 29.36 18.66 10.40
C ASP A 182 27.85 18.33 10.50
N ASN A 183 26.98 19.27 10.13
CA ASN A 183 25.52 19.14 10.11
C ASN A 183 25.00 19.03 8.67
N ILE A 184 23.71 18.71 8.54
CA ILE A 184 23.05 18.54 7.24
C ILE A 184 22.58 19.92 6.76
N PRO A 185 23.06 20.42 5.60
CA PRO A 185 22.53 21.65 5.02
C PRO A 185 21.15 21.38 4.42
N LEU A 186 20.18 22.21 4.82
CA LEU A 186 18.80 22.14 4.33
C LEU A 186 18.56 23.09 3.16
N GLY A 187 19.28 24.22 3.13
CA GLY A 187 19.14 25.21 2.08
C GLY A 187 19.84 26.51 2.47
N MET A 188 20.10 27.35 1.47
CA MET A 188 20.75 28.63 1.67
C MET A 188 20.05 29.70 0.85
N PHE A 189 19.84 30.87 1.46
CA PHE A 189 19.26 32.02 0.79
C PHE A 189 19.92 33.31 1.26
N SER A 190 19.84 34.35 0.44
CA SER A 190 20.47 35.63 0.74
C SER A 190 19.42 36.74 0.80
N LEU A 191 19.37 37.44 1.92
CA LEU A 191 18.62 38.67 2.06
C LEU A 191 19.47 39.81 1.48
N THR A 192 19.02 40.41 0.38
CA THR A 192 19.75 41.45 -0.35
C THR A 192 19.17 42.84 -0.14
N GLY A 193 19.97 43.87 -0.37
CA GLY A 193 19.53 45.26 -0.32
C GLY A 193 19.48 45.83 1.09
N ILE A 194 20.42 45.40 1.94
CA ILE A 194 20.67 45.94 3.27
C ILE A 194 21.43 47.28 3.11
N PRO A 195 20.99 48.38 3.73
CA PRO A 195 21.68 49.66 3.66
C PRO A 195 23.12 49.57 4.22
N PRO A 196 24.09 50.30 3.63
CA PRO A 196 25.45 50.34 4.17
C PRO A 196 25.48 50.85 5.61
N ALA A 197 25.88 49.98 6.54
CA ALA A 197 26.03 50.28 7.95
C ALA A 197 27.24 49.54 8.53
N GLN A 198 27.73 49.97 9.68
CA GLN A 198 28.79 49.24 10.40
C GLN A 198 28.26 47.86 10.84
N ARG A 199 29.15 46.88 10.95
CA ARG A 199 28.81 45.56 11.48
C ARG A 199 28.12 45.67 12.84
N GLY A 200 27.15 44.81 13.11
CA GLY A 200 26.41 44.83 14.38
C GLY A 200 25.19 45.75 14.41
N ILE A 201 25.02 46.65 13.41
CA ILE A 201 23.91 47.61 13.39
C ILE A 201 22.66 47.06 12.70
N PRO A 202 22.73 46.45 11.49
CA PRO A 202 21.55 45.88 10.84
C PRO A 202 20.96 44.76 11.68
N GLN A 203 19.65 44.83 11.96
CA GLN A 203 18.95 43.81 12.74
C GLN A 203 18.14 42.92 11.80
N ILE A 204 18.60 41.70 11.63
CA ILE A 204 18.00 40.71 10.74
C ILE A 204 17.31 39.67 11.61
N GLU A 205 15.99 39.73 11.70
CA GLU A 205 15.21 38.70 12.36
C GLU A 205 15.14 37.47 11.47
N VAL A 206 15.62 36.33 11.95
CA VAL A 206 15.42 35.03 11.30
C VAL A 206 14.38 34.26 12.10
N LYS A 207 13.25 33.97 11.48
CA LYS A 207 12.13 33.21 12.03
C LYS A 207 12.10 31.81 11.42
N PHE A 208 12.07 30.80 12.28
CA PHE A 208 11.82 29.41 11.93
C PHE A 208 10.42 29.05 12.41
N SER A 209 9.63 28.45 11.53
CA SER A 209 8.35 27.83 11.87
C SER A 209 8.33 26.40 11.36
N ILE A 210 7.88 25.48 12.20
CA ILE A 210 7.60 24.08 11.81
C ILE A 210 6.09 23.90 11.92
N ASP A 211 5.48 23.43 10.83
CA ASP A 211 4.05 23.14 10.79
C ASP A 211 3.73 21.76 11.41
N ALA A 212 2.46 21.35 11.32
CA ALA A 212 2.00 20.07 11.86
C ALA A 212 2.53 18.86 11.06
N ASP A 213 2.93 19.06 9.80
CA ASP A 213 3.48 18.03 8.92
C ASP A 213 5.02 17.91 9.07
N GLY A 214 5.63 18.78 9.87
CA GLY A 214 7.08 18.83 10.07
C GLY A 214 7.84 19.58 8.99
N ILE A 215 7.15 20.32 8.11
CA ILE A 215 7.77 21.17 7.09
C ILE A 215 8.32 22.42 7.75
N VAL A 216 9.56 22.78 7.39
CA VAL A 216 10.28 23.90 7.99
C VAL A 216 10.18 25.10 7.07
N HIS A 217 9.62 26.20 7.55
CA HIS A 217 9.71 27.50 6.89
C HIS A 217 10.72 28.38 7.61
N VAL A 218 11.63 28.96 6.85
CA VAL A 218 12.63 29.89 7.36
C VAL A 218 12.47 31.21 6.63
N ASN A 219 12.12 32.26 7.37
CA ASN A 219 12.01 33.62 6.86
C ASN A 219 13.06 34.50 7.54
N ALA A 220 13.79 35.30 6.78
CA ALA A 220 14.65 36.35 7.30
C ALA A 220 14.11 37.72 6.90
N LYS A 221 13.96 38.62 7.88
CA LYS A 221 13.46 39.98 7.71
C LYS A 221 14.43 40.99 8.28
N ASP A 222 14.80 42.00 7.49
CA ASP A 222 15.50 43.16 8.00
C ASP A 222 14.51 44.09 8.70
N MET A 223 14.70 44.30 10.00
CA MET A 223 13.82 45.12 10.84
C MET A 223 13.90 46.62 10.48
N GLY A 224 14.98 47.07 9.84
CA GLY A 224 15.13 48.47 9.42
C GLY A 224 14.39 48.79 8.14
N THR A 225 14.50 47.93 7.12
CA THR A 225 13.88 48.16 5.81
C THR A 225 12.55 47.45 5.60
N GLY A 226 12.23 46.46 6.45
CA GLY A 226 11.04 45.63 6.32
C GLY A 226 11.12 44.58 5.19
N LYS A 227 12.23 44.53 4.44
CA LYS A 227 12.44 43.52 3.41
C LYS A 227 12.57 42.14 4.03
N GLU A 228 11.92 41.17 3.41
CA GLU A 228 11.98 39.77 3.82
C GLU A 228 12.34 38.86 2.65
N THR A 229 12.97 37.73 2.97
CA THR A 229 13.29 36.65 2.03
C THR A 229 13.33 35.36 2.83
N GLY A 230 12.91 34.25 2.25
CA GLY A 230 12.87 32.98 2.96
C GLY A 230 12.94 31.78 2.04
N ILE A 231 13.02 30.61 2.67
CA ILE A 231 12.92 29.32 2.01
C ILE A 231 11.93 28.44 2.77
N THR A 232 11.23 27.59 2.03
CA THR A 232 10.50 26.46 2.59
C THR A 232 11.34 25.22 2.35
N VAL A 233 11.77 24.58 3.42
CA VAL A 233 12.51 23.33 3.37
C VAL A 233 11.51 22.19 3.53
N THR A 234 11.11 21.62 2.40
CA THR A 234 10.51 20.29 2.37
C THR A 234 11.66 19.28 2.44
N GLY A 235 11.62 18.32 3.36
CA GLY A 235 12.73 17.39 3.65
C GLY A 235 13.16 16.45 2.51
N ALA A 236 12.58 16.58 1.32
CA ALA A 236 13.05 15.95 0.11
C ALA A 236 13.63 17.03 -0.81
N GLN A 237 14.65 16.70 -1.59
CA GLN A 237 14.77 17.27 -2.94
C GLN A 237 13.48 16.92 -3.68
N GLY A 238 12.44 17.71 -3.42
CA GLY A 238 11.14 17.58 -4.02
C GLY A 238 11.28 17.92 -5.49
N LEU A 239 10.53 17.21 -6.31
CA LEU A 239 10.37 17.57 -7.71
C LEU A 239 9.84 19.01 -7.77
N THR A 240 10.36 19.82 -8.69
CA THR A 240 9.77 21.14 -8.95
C THR A 240 8.32 20.97 -9.39
N ALA A 241 7.50 22.03 -9.28
CA ALA A 241 6.13 21.98 -9.79
C ALA A 241 6.07 21.56 -11.27
N GLU A 242 7.09 21.93 -12.06
CA GLU A 242 7.24 21.54 -13.46
C GLU A 242 7.54 20.04 -13.60
N GLU A 243 8.47 19.50 -12.80
CA GLU A 243 8.79 18.06 -12.79
C GLU A 243 7.61 17.21 -12.28
N ILE A 244 6.80 17.74 -11.35
CA ILE A 244 5.56 17.08 -10.91
C ILE A 244 4.56 17.03 -12.08
N ALA A 245 4.34 18.15 -12.76
CA ALA A 245 3.42 18.21 -13.90
C ALA A 245 3.86 17.29 -15.04
N GLU A 246 5.16 17.26 -15.34
CA GLU A 246 5.75 16.36 -16.34
C GLU A 246 5.50 14.89 -15.96
N LYS A 247 5.75 14.50 -14.70
CA LYS A 247 5.53 13.11 -14.26
C LYS A 247 4.06 12.71 -14.20
N VAL A 248 3.16 13.65 -13.90
CA VAL A 248 1.71 13.41 -13.96
C VAL A 248 1.25 13.19 -15.41
N ASN A 249 1.78 13.97 -16.36
CA ASN A 249 1.50 13.77 -17.77
C ASN A 249 2.05 12.42 -18.27
N ILE A 250 3.30 12.09 -17.94
CA ILE A 250 3.90 10.79 -18.27
C ILE A 250 3.07 9.64 -17.70
N ALA A 251 2.63 9.72 -16.44
CA ALA A 251 1.78 8.70 -15.84
C ALA A 251 0.42 8.55 -16.57
N SER A 252 -0.14 9.65 -17.07
CA SER A 252 -1.39 9.65 -17.84
C SER A 252 -1.20 9.07 -19.25
N GLU A 253 -0.06 9.30 -19.89
CA GLU A 253 0.29 8.69 -21.19
C GLU A 253 0.43 7.17 -21.09
N PHE A 254 1.07 6.68 -20.02
CA PHE A 254 1.19 5.25 -19.75
C PHE A 254 -0.14 4.60 -19.35
N GLU A 255 -1.11 5.34 -18.81
CA GLU A 255 -2.45 4.80 -18.49
C GLU A 255 -3.16 4.27 -19.74
N GLU A 256 -3.04 4.94 -20.88
CA GLU A 256 -3.61 4.47 -22.15
C GLU A 256 -2.90 3.24 -22.71
N GLU A 257 -1.57 3.17 -22.57
CA GLU A 257 -0.78 2.00 -22.98
C GLU A 257 -1.10 0.79 -22.11
N ASP A 258 -1.15 0.98 -20.78
CA ASP A 258 -1.52 -0.06 -19.80
C ASP A 258 -2.95 -0.56 -20.03
N LYS A 259 -3.87 0.33 -20.40
CA LYS A 259 -5.25 -0.05 -20.76
C LYS A 259 -5.30 -0.90 -22.02
N LYS A 260 -4.53 -0.57 -23.06
CA LYS A 260 -4.46 -1.37 -24.30
C LYS A 260 -3.85 -2.75 -24.05
N LEU A 261 -2.76 -2.81 -23.27
CA LEU A 261 -2.13 -4.06 -22.84
C LEU A 261 -3.10 -4.92 -22.03
N LYS A 262 -3.85 -4.31 -21.11
CA LYS A 262 -4.89 -4.98 -20.33
C LYS A 262 -5.99 -5.53 -21.24
N GLU A 263 -6.50 -4.73 -22.18
CA GLU A 263 -7.52 -5.17 -23.14
C GLU A 263 -7.02 -6.34 -24.00
N GLU A 264 -5.77 -6.30 -24.48
CA GLU A 264 -5.15 -7.40 -25.22
C GLU A 264 -5.11 -8.70 -24.40
N VAL A 265 -4.65 -8.61 -23.15
CA VAL A 265 -4.57 -9.75 -22.23
C VAL A 265 -5.97 -10.30 -21.92
N GLU A 266 -6.96 -9.43 -21.70
CA GLU A 266 -8.35 -9.84 -21.45
C GLU A 266 -8.97 -10.55 -22.67
N ILE A 267 -8.71 -10.06 -23.89
CA ILE A 267 -9.19 -10.68 -25.12
C ILE A 267 -8.56 -12.07 -25.32
N LYS A 268 -7.24 -12.20 -25.11
CA LYS A 268 -6.53 -13.48 -25.18
C LYS A 268 -7.07 -14.48 -24.14
N ASN A 269 -7.22 -14.05 -22.88
CA ASN A 269 -7.78 -14.88 -21.82
C ASN A 269 -9.23 -15.30 -22.10
N SER A 270 -10.05 -14.42 -22.67
CA SER A 270 -11.42 -14.71 -23.09
C SER A 270 -11.44 -15.77 -24.21
N ALA A 271 -10.55 -15.64 -25.20
CA ALA A 271 -10.40 -16.60 -26.28
C ALA A 271 -9.96 -17.99 -25.78
N ASP A 272 -8.93 -18.05 -24.94
CA ASP A 272 -8.45 -19.30 -24.32
C ASP A 272 -9.54 -19.97 -23.46
N SER A 273 -10.25 -19.17 -22.66
CA SER A 273 -11.38 -19.66 -21.85
C SER A 273 -12.47 -20.23 -22.73
N MET A 274 -12.77 -19.56 -23.85
CA MET A 274 -13.77 -20.02 -24.80
C MET A 274 -13.35 -21.32 -25.48
N ILE A 275 -12.12 -21.42 -25.99
CA ILE A 275 -11.57 -22.66 -26.56
C ILE A 275 -11.71 -23.82 -25.58
N TYR A 276 -11.31 -23.60 -24.32
CA TYR A 276 -11.40 -24.63 -23.29
C TYR A 276 -12.84 -25.06 -23.01
N GLN A 277 -13.76 -24.11 -22.85
CA GLN A 277 -15.18 -24.40 -22.61
C GLN A 277 -15.82 -25.13 -23.78
N THR A 278 -15.54 -24.71 -25.02
CA THR A 278 -16.04 -25.36 -26.23
C THR A 278 -15.54 -26.79 -26.34
N ARG A 279 -14.23 -27.02 -26.14
CA ARG A 279 -13.65 -28.37 -26.16
C ARG A 279 -14.27 -29.28 -25.10
N LYS A 280 -14.45 -28.76 -23.89
CA LYS A 280 -15.10 -29.50 -22.79
C LYS A 280 -16.55 -29.83 -23.13
N LEU A 281 -17.31 -28.87 -23.66
CA LEU A 281 -18.71 -29.09 -24.04
C LEU A 281 -18.85 -30.14 -25.16
N MET A 282 -17.96 -30.09 -26.16
CA MET A 282 -17.89 -31.09 -27.22
C MET A 282 -17.52 -32.46 -26.66
N GLU A 283 -16.63 -32.52 -25.67
CA GLU A 283 -16.21 -33.77 -25.05
C GLU A 283 -17.29 -34.42 -24.19
N GLU A 284 -18.03 -33.62 -23.43
CA GLU A 284 -19.15 -34.08 -22.58
C GLU A 284 -20.37 -34.52 -23.41
N ASN A 285 -20.48 -34.05 -24.65
CA ASN A 285 -21.63 -34.31 -25.53
C ASN A 285 -21.23 -34.96 -26.87
N LYS A 286 -20.16 -35.77 -26.87
CA LYS A 286 -19.63 -36.48 -28.06
C LYS A 286 -20.69 -37.28 -28.84
N ASP A 287 -21.70 -37.78 -28.15
CA ASP A 287 -22.75 -38.61 -28.74
C ASP A 287 -23.92 -37.79 -29.33
N LYS A 288 -23.96 -36.48 -29.05
CA LYS A 288 -25.04 -35.56 -29.45
C LYS A 288 -24.61 -34.54 -30.50
N ILE A 289 -23.35 -34.57 -30.94
CA ILE A 289 -22.80 -33.66 -31.95
C ILE A 289 -22.84 -34.32 -33.34
N GLU A 290 -23.32 -33.58 -34.35
CA GLU A 290 -23.30 -34.06 -35.73
C GLU A 290 -21.90 -33.94 -36.36
N GLU A 291 -21.59 -34.79 -37.34
CA GLU A 291 -20.25 -34.86 -37.95
C GLU A 291 -19.86 -33.58 -38.70
N ASN A 292 -20.83 -32.91 -39.33
CA ASN A 292 -20.67 -31.60 -39.96
C ASN A 292 -20.42 -30.48 -38.93
N GLU A 293 -21.19 -30.44 -37.84
CA GLU A 293 -21.04 -29.43 -36.78
C GLU A 293 -19.69 -29.60 -36.06
N LYS A 294 -19.29 -30.85 -35.81
CA LYS A 294 -17.99 -31.16 -35.19
C LYS A 294 -16.83 -30.65 -36.04
N ALA A 295 -16.86 -30.88 -37.36
CA ALA A 295 -15.82 -30.40 -38.26
C ALA A 295 -15.75 -28.87 -38.32
N GLU A 296 -16.89 -28.18 -38.32
CA GLU A 296 -16.97 -26.72 -38.32
C GLU A 296 -16.44 -26.11 -37.02
N ILE A 297 -16.76 -26.70 -35.86
CA ILE A 297 -16.28 -26.20 -34.55
C ILE A 297 -14.79 -26.50 -34.37
N GLU A 298 -14.30 -27.69 -34.77
CA GLU A 298 -12.86 -28.01 -34.70
C GLU A 298 -12.02 -27.07 -35.59
N ALA A 299 -12.51 -26.72 -36.78
CA ALA A 299 -11.86 -25.74 -37.65
C ALA A 299 -11.83 -24.33 -37.03
N ALA A 300 -12.93 -23.90 -36.41
CA ALA A 300 -13.00 -22.61 -35.71
C ALA A 300 -12.08 -22.55 -34.48
N LEU A 301 -11.96 -23.65 -33.73
CA LEU A 301 -11.03 -23.78 -32.60
C LEU A 301 -9.57 -23.67 -33.05
N ALA A 302 -9.19 -24.39 -34.12
CA ALA A 302 -7.83 -24.35 -34.64
C ALA A 302 -7.47 -22.96 -35.18
N SER A 303 -8.42 -22.25 -35.80
CA SER A 303 -8.22 -20.86 -36.24
C SER A 303 -8.00 -19.92 -35.07
N LEU A 304 -8.86 -19.98 -34.04
CA LEU A 304 -8.75 -19.10 -32.87
C LEU A 304 -7.45 -19.36 -32.08
N GLU A 305 -7.00 -20.61 -31.98
CA GLU A 305 -5.70 -20.94 -31.37
C GLU A 305 -4.50 -20.34 -32.10
N GLU A 306 -4.59 -20.21 -33.42
CA GLU A 306 -3.53 -19.57 -34.21
C GLU A 306 -3.62 -18.04 -34.11
N ASP A 307 -4.82 -17.48 -34.08
CA ASP A 307 -5.04 -16.05 -33.90
C ASP A 307 -4.54 -15.56 -32.52
N ILE A 308 -4.67 -16.35 -31.45
CA ILE A 308 -4.18 -16.02 -30.09
C ILE A 308 -2.64 -15.89 -30.05
N LYS A 309 -1.91 -16.62 -30.90
CA LYS A 309 -0.45 -16.52 -31.00
C LYS A 309 0.00 -15.25 -31.69
N SER A 310 -0.92 -14.52 -32.33
CA SER A 310 -0.65 -13.22 -32.94
C SER A 310 -0.86 -12.08 -31.94
N GLU A 311 -0.29 -10.91 -32.24
CA GLU A 311 -0.51 -9.66 -31.49
C GLU A 311 -1.71 -8.85 -32.03
N ASP A 312 -2.54 -9.44 -32.89
CA ASP A 312 -3.68 -8.77 -33.51
C ASP A 312 -4.98 -9.03 -32.72
N THR A 313 -5.30 -8.10 -31.82
CA THR A 313 -6.53 -8.13 -31.01
C THR A 313 -7.82 -8.11 -31.83
N SER A 314 -7.80 -7.54 -33.04
CA SER A 314 -8.97 -7.50 -33.92
C SER A 314 -9.26 -8.87 -34.52
N ARG A 315 -8.19 -9.60 -34.91
CA ARG A 315 -8.32 -10.98 -35.37
C ARG A 315 -8.83 -11.90 -34.28
N ILE A 316 -8.32 -11.79 -33.06
CA ILE A 316 -8.78 -12.63 -31.94
C ILE A 316 -10.26 -12.38 -31.66
N LYS A 317 -10.72 -11.11 -31.66
CA LYS A 317 -12.16 -10.79 -31.51
C LYS A 317 -13.02 -11.44 -32.60
N LEU A 318 -12.59 -11.35 -33.86
CA LEU A 318 -13.30 -12.00 -34.97
C LEU A 318 -13.30 -13.52 -34.85
N GLY A 319 -12.20 -14.12 -34.41
CA GLY A 319 -12.10 -15.56 -34.14
C GLY A 319 -13.03 -16.01 -33.02
N ILE A 320 -13.14 -15.23 -31.93
CA ILE A 320 -14.13 -15.46 -30.86
C ILE A 320 -15.55 -15.44 -31.42
N GLU A 321 -15.91 -14.43 -32.23
CA GLU A 321 -17.24 -14.35 -32.84
C GLU A 321 -17.52 -15.51 -33.80
N ASN A 322 -16.52 -15.95 -34.55
CA ASN A 322 -16.66 -17.07 -35.47
C ASN A 322 -16.87 -18.39 -34.71
N LEU A 323 -16.14 -18.60 -33.60
CA LEU A 323 -16.35 -19.73 -32.72
C LEU A 323 -17.74 -19.69 -32.05
N GLN A 324 -18.21 -18.52 -31.64
CA GLN A 324 -19.58 -18.34 -31.13
C GLN A 324 -20.64 -18.73 -32.15
N LYS A 325 -20.47 -18.32 -33.42
CA LYS A 325 -21.39 -18.63 -34.51
C LYS A 325 -21.41 -20.12 -34.82
N SER A 326 -20.25 -20.76 -34.92
CA SER A 326 -20.18 -22.22 -35.17
C SER A 326 -20.74 -23.04 -34.01
N MET A 327 -20.68 -22.52 -32.79
CA MET A 327 -21.29 -23.14 -31.62
C MET A 327 -22.80 -22.94 -31.50
N HIS A 328 -23.43 -22.04 -32.27
CA HIS A 328 -24.82 -21.62 -32.02
C HIS A 328 -25.82 -22.77 -32.20
N SER A 329 -25.78 -23.49 -33.33
CA SER A 329 -26.68 -24.63 -33.61
C SER A 329 -26.46 -25.79 -32.64
N PHE A 330 -25.20 -26.09 -32.32
CA PHE A 330 -24.82 -27.12 -31.36
C PHE A 330 -25.32 -26.77 -29.95
N SER A 331 -25.14 -25.52 -29.52
CA SER A 331 -25.58 -25.05 -28.20
C SER A 331 -27.10 -25.07 -28.07
N GLU A 332 -27.84 -24.59 -29.08
CA GLU A 332 -29.31 -24.65 -29.08
C GLU A 332 -29.83 -26.07 -28.92
N ARG A 333 -29.19 -27.04 -29.59
CA ARG A 333 -29.54 -28.46 -29.51
C ARG A 333 -29.26 -29.04 -28.12
N ILE A 334 -28.11 -28.74 -27.53
CA ILE A 334 -27.77 -29.18 -26.17
C ILE A 334 -28.74 -28.59 -25.14
N TYR A 335 -29.09 -27.30 -25.25
CA TYR A 335 -30.07 -26.66 -24.36
C TYR A 335 -31.48 -27.22 -24.52
N GLN A 336 -31.94 -27.49 -25.75
CA GLN A 336 -33.25 -28.13 -25.98
C GLN A 336 -33.29 -29.56 -25.42
N THR A 337 -32.18 -30.29 -25.56
CA THR A 337 -32.06 -31.66 -25.04
C THR A 337 -31.96 -31.69 -23.51
N GLN A 338 -31.21 -30.77 -22.89
CA GLN A 338 -31.13 -30.63 -21.42
C GLN A 338 -32.46 -30.17 -20.80
N ALA A 339 -33.20 -29.27 -21.46
CA ALA A 339 -34.52 -28.85 -21.01
C ALA A 339 -35.53 -30.02 -21.06
N GLN A 340 -35.45 -30.89 -22.07
CA GLN A 340 -36.22 -32.13 -22.11
C GLN A 340 -35.77 -33.12 -21.03
N ASP A 341 -34.47 -33.32 -20.83
CA ASP A 341 -33.94 -34.24 -19.80
C ASP A 341 -34.29 -33.78 -18.37
N GLN A 342 -34.33 -32.47 -18.08
CA GLN A 342 -34.79 -31.93 -16.79
C GLN A 342 -36.30 -32.11 -16.57
N VAL A 343 -37.11 -31.95 -17.61
CA VAL A 343 -38.56 -32.22 -17.54
C VAL A 343 -38.83 -33.71 -17.35
N TYR A 344 -38.04 -34.59 -17.97
CA TYR A 344 -38.10 -36.04 -17.76
C TYR A 344 -37.60 -36.45 -16.36
N GLN A 345 -36.57 -35.81 -15.81
CA GLN A 345 -36.09 -36.05 -14.44
C GLN A 345 -37.08 -35.56 -13.37
N GLN A 346 -37.71 -34.39 -13.56
CA GLN A 346 -38.78 -33.92 -12.67
C GLN A 346 -40.04 -34.79 -12.74
N ALA A 347 -40.38 -35.30 -13.93
CA ALA A 347 -41.46 -36.27 -14.10
C ALA A 347 -41.12 -37.64 -13.47
N ALA A 348 -39.85 -38.08 -13.54
CA ALA A 348 -39.38 -39.31 -12.91
C ALA A 348 -39.34 -39.21 -11.37
N ASP A 349 -38.93 -38.06 -10.82
CA ASP A 349 -38.96 -37.80 -9.36
C ASP A 349 -40.39 -37.68 -8.81
N GLN A 350 -41.31 -37.08 -9.57
CA GLN A 350 -42.74 -37.09 -9.23
C GLN A 350 -43.36 -38.49 -9.33
N ALA A 351 -42.95 -39.31 -10.31
CA ALA A 351 -43.40 -40.69 -10.43
C ALA A 351 -42.85 -41.59 -9.30
N GLN A 352 -41.62 -41.38 -8.82
CA GLN A 352 -41.07 -42.10 -7.67
C GLN A 352 -41.73 -41.71 -6.34
N ARG A 353 -42.12 -40.45 -6.16
CA ARG A 353 -42.92 -40.03 -4.98
C ARG A 353 -44.37 -40.53 -5.03
N ALA A 354 -44.95 -40.71 -6.21
CA ALA A 354 -46.28 -41.32 -6.37
C ALA A 354 -46.26 -42.84 -6.13
N ALA A 355 -45.18 -43.53 -6.51
CA ALA A 355 -45.03 -44.99 -6.35
C ALA A 355 -44.78 -45.44 -4.89
N SER A 356 -44.42 -44.53 -3.98
CA SER A 356 -44.19 -44.83 -2.55
C SER A 356 -45.39 -44.50 -1.65
N GLY A 357 -46.52 -44.07 -2.22
CA GLY A 357 -47.71 -43.60 -1.49
C GLY A 357 -48.94 -44.53 -1.50
N MET A 358 -48.86 -45.75 -2.05
CA MET A 358 -50.00 -46.68 -2.10
C MET A 358 -49.61 -48.07 -1.58
N GLY A 359 -49.91 -48.32 -0.30
CA GLY A 359 -49.87 -49.65 0.29
C GLY A 359 -49.51 -49.64 1.78
N ASP A 360 -50.46 -49.28 2.64
CA ASP A 360 -51.13 -50.25 3.52
C ASP A 360 -52.07 -49.51 4.48
N MET A 361 -53.33 -49.95 4.56
CA MET A 361 -54.33 -49.44 5.50
C MET A 361 -54.96 -50.64 6.19
N PRO A 362 -54.73 -50.88 7.49
CA PRO A 362 -55.48 -51.88 8.23
C PRO A 362 -56.70 -51.27 8.95
N PRO A 363 -57.76 -52.05 9.21
CA PRO A 363 -59.06 -51.52 9.60
C PRO A 363 -59.32 -51.53 11.12
N GLY A 364 -59.94 -50.45 11.59
CA GLY A 364 -60.94 -50.46 12.68
C GLY A 364 -60.46 -50.30 14.13
N GLY A 365 -61.12 -49.39 14.87
CA GLY A 365 -61.27 -49.52 16.34
C GLY A 365 -60.91 -48.31 17.21
N MET A 366 -61.87 -47.38 17.36
CA MET A 366 -62.31 -46.73 18.61
C MET A 366 -61.30 -46.37 19.73
N GLY A 367 -61.18 -45.06 19.99
CA GLY A 367 -61.13 -44.51 21.36
C GLY A 367 -59.78 -44.03 21.91
N GLY A 368 -59.80 -42.84 22.53
CA GLY A 368 -58.80 -42.43 23.53
C GLY A 368 -58.05 -41.13 23.23
N ALA A 369 -58.26 -40.11 24.06
CA ALA A 369 -57.62 -38.79 24.02
C ALA A 369 -56.23 -38.80 24.76
N PRO A 370 -55.58 -37.63 24.99
CA PRO A 370 -54.14 -37.29 24.79
C PRO A 370 -53.25 -37.69 26.01
N PRO A 371 -51.95 -37.28 26.26
CA PRO A 371 -51.14 -36.16 25.74
C PRO A 371 -49.59 -36.36 25.60
N GLY A 372 -48.88 -35.28 25.20
CA GLY A 372 -47.45 -35.00 25.51
C GLY A 372 -46.41 -35.75 24.67
N GLY A 373 -45.26 -35.20 24.28
CA GLY A 373 -44.62 -33.92 24.50
C GLY A 373 -43.15 -34.03 24.09
N MET A 374 -42.58 -32.91 23.63
CA MET A 374 -41.17 -32.50 23.75
C MET A 374 -40.12 -32.96 22.71
N GLY A 375 -39.48 -31.92 22.14
CA GLY A 375 -38.09 -31.92 21.65
C GLY A 375 -37.95 -32.08 20.14
N GLY A 376 -37.43 -31.14 19.36
CA GLY A 376 -36.78 -29.87 19.66
C GLY A 376 -36.00 -29.44 18.40
N THR A 377 -35.97 -28.12 18.15
CA THR A 377 -34.89 -27.34 17.50
C THR A 377 -34.41 -27.78 16.10
N GLY A 378 -34.35 -26.95 15.07
CA GLY A 378 -34.35 -25.49 14.98
C GLY A 378 -33.47 -25.06 13.80
N ALA A 379 -33.72 -23.84 13.32
CA ALA A 379 -32.94 -23.05 12.35
C ALA A 379 -32.96 -23.55 10.89
N GLY A 380 -33.39 -22.79 9.88
CA GLY A 380 -33.47 -21.33 9.76
C GLY A 380 -32.28 -20.82 8.97
N GLY A 381 -32.52 -20.41 7.72
CA GLY A 381 -31.51 -19.81 6.85
C GLY A 381 -32.19 -19.12 5.67
N ALA A 382 -32.39 -17.82 5.82
CA ALA A 382 -33.17 -16.95 4.95
C ALA A 382 -32.46 -16.61 3.63
N SER A 383 -33.25 -16.44 2.57
CA SER A 383 -32.85 -15.80 1.31
C SER A 383 -33.43 -14.39 1.29
N TYR A 384 -32.56 -13.38 1.19
CA TYR A 384 -32.98 -11.98 1.06
C TYR A 384 -33.22 -11.65 -0.41
N LYS A 385 -34.46 -11.22 -0.71
CA LYS A 385 -34.84 -10.51 -1.93
C LYS A 385 -34.26 -9.09 -1.89
N LYS A 386 -33.78 -8.63 -3.03
CA LYS A 386 -33.30 -7.26 -3.28
C LYS A 386 -34.48 -6.49 -3.88
N ASP A 387 -35.11 -5.66 -3.08
CA ASP A 387 -36.10 -4.69 -3.56
C ASP A 387 -35.39 -3.44 -4.10
N SER A 388 -35.93 -2.99 -5.22
CA SER A 388 -35.59 -1.78 -5.97
C SER A 388 -36.51 -0.64 -5.56
N ASP A 389 -35.97 0.56 -5.32
CA ASP A 389 -36.60 1.89 -5.50
C ASP A 389 -35.44 2.93 -5.48
N LYS A 390 -35.19 3.75 -6.53
CA LYS A 390 -35.77 5.08 -6.86
C LYS A 390 -35.75 6.02 -5.63
N GLU A 391 -35.10 7.19 -5.54
CA GLU A 391 -34.84 8.38 -6.38
C GLU A 391 -33.54 9.04 -5.82
N GLU A 392 -32.82 10.03 -6.36
CA GLU A 392 -33.24 11.34 -6.86
C GLU A 392 -32.00 12.12 -7.40
N ASP A 393 -32.22 12.94 -8.42
CA ASP A 393 -31.27 13.82 -9.11
C ASP A 393 -30.57 14.86 -8.21
N LYS A 394 -29.23 14.97 -8.30
CA LYS A 394 -28.53 16.26 -8.09
C LYS A 394 -27.39 16.45 -9.10
N LYS A 395 -27.72 17.21 -10.15
CA LYS A 395 -26.79 17.89 -11.06
C LYS A 395 -25.72 18.67 -10.28
N LYS A 396 -24.45 18.31 -10.43
CA LYS A 396 -23.33 19.23 -10.17
C LYS A 396 -22.93 19.88 -11.50
N LYS A 397 -23.08 21.21 -11.54
CA LYS A 397 -22.57 22.07 -12.63
C LYS A 397 -21.05 21.91 -12.69
N VAL A 398 -20.56 21.41 -13.81
CA VAL A 398 -19.19 21.67 -14.27
C VAL A 398 -19.18 23.13 -14.74
N VAL A 399 -18.27 23.92 -14.20
CA VAL A 399 -17.98 25.28 -14.67
C VAL A 399 -16.71 25.15 -15.48
N ASP A 400 -16.84 25.17 -16.80
CA ASP A 400 -15.73 25.39 -17.72
C ASP A 400 -15.20 26.81 -17.49
N VAL A 401 -13.89 26.93 -17.32
CA VAL A 401 -13.19 28.21 -17.32
C VAL A 401 -12.38 28.26 -18.61
N ASP A 402 -12.90 29.01 -19.58
CA ASP A 402 -12.19 29.38 -20.80
C ASP A 402 -10.91 30.15 -20.42
N TRP A 403 -9.76 29.69 -20.90
CA TRP A 403 -8.53 30.46 -20.93
C TRP A 403 -8.40 31.08 -22.32
N ASP A 404 -8.74 32.37 -22.41
CA ASP A 404 -8.37 33.20 -23.54
C ASP A 404 -6.85 33.47 -23.49
N GLU A 405 -6.19 33.25 -24.62
CA GLU A 405 -4.81 33.65 -24.90
C GLU A 405 -4.73 35.18 -25.05
N ASP A 406 -3.83 35.82 -24.28
CA ASP A 406 -3.07 37.03 -24.67
C ASP A 406 -1.85 37.23 -23.77
#